data_AF-A0A6G3Z597-F1
#
_entry.id   AF-A0A6G3Z597-F1
#
_cell.length_a   1.000
_cell.length_b   1.000
_cell.length_c   1.000
_cell.angle_alpha   90.00
_cell.angle_beta   90.00
_cell.angle_gamma   90.00
#
_symmetry.space_group_name_H-M   'P 1'
#
loop_
_entity.id
_entity.type
_entity.pdbx_description
1 polymer ?
#
loop_
_entity_poly.entity_id
_entity_poly.type
_entity_poly.pdbx_seq_one_letter_code
_entity_poly.pdbx_strand_id
1 'polypeptide(L)' 'MAANDTIADMLTRIRNANLARHQTVDIPSTKMTRSIANVLQDEGFIDGYEQAGEGVQ' A
#
# COMPACT_ATOMS: atom_id res chain seq x y z
N MET A 1 1.46 6.31 -19.87
CA MET A 1 2.46 5.44 -19.22
C MET A 1 1.66 4.38 -18.47
N ALA A 2 1.57 3.18 -19.01
CA ALA A 2 0.68 2.15 -18.50
C ALA A 2 1.24 1.63 -17.17
N ALA A 3 0.59 1.96 -16.06
CA ALA A 3 0.82 1.30 -14.78
C ALA A 3 0.24 -0.12 -14.86
N ASN A 4 0.94 -1.01 -15.56
CA ASN A 4 0.50 -2.40 -15.72
C ASN A 4 0.68 -3.22 -14.44
N ASP A 5 1.59 -2.81 -13.55
CA ASP A 5 1.87 -3.54 -12.32
C ASP A 5 1.68 -2.64 -11.08
N THR A 6 0.48 -2.73 -10.51
CA THR A 6 0.11 -2.03 -9.27
C THR A 6 0.76 -2.64 -8.02
N ILE A 7 1.20 -3.90 -8.09
CA ILE A 7 1.84 -4.60 -6.97
C ILE A 7 3.30 -4.15 -6.87
N ALA A 8 4.03 -4.13 -7.99
CA ALA A 8 5.40 -3.63 -8.02
C ALA A 8 5.50 -2.16 -7.61
N ASP A 9 4.53 -1.32 -8.03
CA ASP A 9 4.45 0.07 -7.60
C ASP A 9 4.22 0.18 -6.08
N MET A 10 3.27 -0.58 -5.53
CA MET A 10 3.00 -0.65 -4.09
C MET A 10 4.28 -0.96 -3.28
N LEU A 11 4.97 -2.05 -3.62
CA LEU A 11 6.17 -2.48 -2.89
C LEU A 11 7.31 -1.46 -3.02
N THR A 12 7.44 -0.85 -4.20
CA THR A 12 8.45 0.20 -4.44
C THR A 12 8.19 1.44 -3.59
N ARG A 13 6.93 1.88 -3.48
CA ARG A 13 6.54 3.01 -2.62
C ARG A 13 6.81 2.73 -1.15
N ILE A 14 6.45 1.55 -0.65
CA ILE A 14 6.72 1.14 0.74
C ILE A 14 8.22 1.18 1.01
N ARG A 15 9.04 0.60 0.13
CA ARG A 15 10.50 0.61 0.29
C ARG A 15 11.07 2.02 0.30
N ASN A 16 10.63 2.88 -0.63
CA ASN A 16 11.11 4.26 -0.70
C ASN A 16 10.69 5.08 0.53
N ALA A 17 9.46 4.90 1.02
CA ALA A 17 8.98 5.54 2.25
C ALA A 17 9.82 5.12 3.46
N ASN A 18 10.14 3.83 3.57
CA ASN A 18 11.01 3.33 4.64
C ASN A 18 12.42 3.92 4.57
N LEU A 19 13.04 3.98 3.38
CA LEU A 19 14.35 4.60 3.17
C LEU A 19 14.35 6.11 3.49
N ALA A 20 13.25 6.80 3.16
CA ALA A 20 13.04 8.21 3.46
C ALA A 20 12.59 8.48 4.91
N ARG A 21 12.41 7.43 5.72
CA ARG A 21 11.90 7.49 7.11
C ARG A 21 10.52 8.15 7.23
N HIS A 22 9.67 7.96 6.22
CA HIS A 22 8.26 8.33 6.30
C HIS A 22 7.48 7.28 7.11
N GLN A 23 6.59 7.76 7.99
CA GLN A 23 5.76 6.90 8.84
C GLN A 23 4.61 6.26 8.05
N THR A 24 4.11 6.94 7.02
CA THR A 24 2.99 6.50 6.19
C THR A 24 3.28 6.73 4.70
N VAL A 25 2.58 6.01 3.83
CA VAL A 25 2.68 6.18 2.37
C VAL A 25 1.35 5.89 1.70
N ASP A 26 0.99 6.72 0.71
CA ASP A 26 -0.23 6.54 -0.07
C ASP A 26 0.00 5.65 -1.29
N ILE A 27 -0.92 4.72 -1.50
CA ILE A 27 -0.85 3.69 -2.54
C ILE A 27 -2.22 3.58 -3.21
N PRO A 28 -2.30 3.41 -4.55
CA PRO A 28 -3.56 3.17 -5.23
C PRO A 28 -4.32 1.96 -4.66
N SER A 29 -5.59 2.16 -4.30
CA SER A 29 -6.42 1.12 -3.71
C SER A 29 -7.02 0.22 -4.79
N THR A 30 -6.69 -1.07 -4.72
CA THR A 30 -7.26 -2.13 -5.54
C THR A 30 -7.62 -3.31 -4.64
N LYS A 31 -8.41 -4.28 -5.13
CA LYS A 31 -8.70 -5.51 -4.37
C LYS A 31 -7.41 -6.24 -3.97
N MET A 32 -6.44 -6.31 -4.88
CA MET A 32 -5.16 -7.00 -4.66
C MET A 32 -4.27 -6.26 -3.66
N THR A 33 -4.09 -4.94 -3.81
CA THR A 33 -3.25 -4.15 -2.89
C THR A 33 -3.81 -4.17 -1.45
N ARG A 34 -5.14 -4.23 -1.30
CA ARG A 34 -5.78 -4.46 0.01
C ARG A 34 -5.49 -5.83 0.60
N SER A 35 -5.60 -6.90 -0.20
CA SER A 35 -5.24 -8.25 0.26
C SER A 35 -3.77 -8.34 0.69
N ILE A 36 -2.86 -7.69 -0.05
CA ILE A 36 -1.45 -7.63 0.32
C ILE A 36 -1.25 -6.83 1.61
N ALA A 37 -1.91 -5.68 1.76
CA ALA A 37 -1.82 -4.87 2.98
C ALA A 37 -2.32 -5.62 4.22
N ASN A 38 -3.39 -6.41 4.11
CA ASN A 38 -3.85 -7.30 5.18
C ASN A 38 -2.76 -8.30 5.58
N VAL A 39 -2.17 -9.01 4.60
CA VAL A 39 -1.09 -9.97 4.90
C VAL A 39 0.10 -9.28 5.56
N LEU A 40 0.49 -8.09 5.08
CA LEU A 40 1.58 -7.34 5.70
C LEU A 40 1.26 -6.94 7.15
N GLN A 41 0.00 -6.64 7.46
CA GLN A 41 -0.44 -6.34 8.82
C GLN A 41 -0.46 -7.60 9.70
N ASP A 42 -1.01 -8.70 9.21
CA ASP A 42 -1.12 -9.98 9.94
C ASP A 42 0.27 -10.54 10.30
N GLU A 43 1.25 -10.37 9.41
CA GLU A 43 2.64 -10.78 9.62
C GLU A 43 3.45 -9.74 10.44
N GLY A 44 2.85 -8.58 10.77
CA GLY A 44 3.49 -7.55 11.59
C GLY A 44 4.54 -6.69 10.87
N PHE A 45 4.51 -6.63 9.54
CA PHE A 45 5.40 -5.75 8.76
C PHE A 45 4.94 -4.28 8.73
N ILE A 46 3.65 -4.05 8.92
CA ILE A 46 3.06 -2.71 9.05
C ILE A 46 2.15 -2.66 10.27
N ASP A 47 2.05 -1.51 10.93
CA ASP A 47 1.15 -1.32 12.08
C ASP A 47 -0.33 -1.36 11.65
N GLY A 48 -0.61 -0.86 10.44
CA GLY A 48 -1.93 -0.91 9.85
C GLY A 48 -2.03 -0.09 8.57
N TYR A 49 -3.22 -0.09 7.97
CA TYR A 49 -3.53 0.73 6.81
C TYR A 49 -4.96 1.25 6.90
N GLU A 50 -5.20 2.40 6.28
CA GLU A 50 -6.52 3.02 6.17
C GLU A 50 -6.84 3.29 4.70
N GLN A 51 -8.11 3.32 4.34
CA GLN A 51 -8.54 3.76 3.02
C GLN A 51 -8.84 5.26 3.05
N ALA A 52 -7.92 6.06 2.49
CA ALA A 52 -8.15 7.47 2.25
C ALA A 52 -9.08 7.63 1.02
N GLY A 53 -10.38 7.67 1.27
CA GLY A 53 -11.39 7.92 0.24
C GLY A 53 -12.78 7.52 0.71
N GLU A 54 -13.70 8.49 0.74
CA GLU A 54 -15.13 8.22 0.90
C GLU A 54 -15.57 7.14 -0.10
N GLY A 55 -16.22 6.11 0.42
CA GLY A 55 -16.77 5.05 -0.41
C GLY A 55 -17.70 5.65 -1.47
N VAL A 56 -17.35 5.44 -2.73
CA VAL A 56 -18.40 5.29 -3.75
C VAL A 56 -18.63 3.79 -3.86
N GLN A 57 -19.78 3.37 -3.34
CA GLN A 57 -20.36 2.03 -3.53
C GLN A 57 -20.46 1.69 -5.02
#